data_AF-A0A5B7A8K2-F1
#
_entry.id   AF-A0A5B7A8K2-F1
#
_cell.length_a   1.000
_cell.length_b   1.000
_cell.length_c   1.000
_cell.angle_alpha   90.00
_cell.angle_beta   90.00
_cell.angle_gamma   90.00
#
_symmetry.space_group_name_H-M   'P 1'
#
loop_
_entity.id
_entity.type
_entity.pdbx_description
1 polymer ?
#
loop_
_entity_poly.entity_id
_entity_poly.type
_entity_poly.pdbx_seq_one_letter_code
_entity_poly.pdbx_strand_id
1 'polypeptide(L)'
;CALSCGLWLNLADYDAPTQALKPGQRNSRYVDAVLTVPARAMMPVSGINIGFDREVVGPVLLPALRLAREGKFRWETVEDIWCGMCIKVVCDHLGLGVKSGLPYVWRKDRGDAIESLKKEWEGVKLMEEVVPFFQSVRFSQTAVTAEDCVVEMAAAVKERLGAVDPVFARAAEAMVEWVKLWKAVGTKSSPPIA
;
A
#
# COMPACT_ATOMS: atom_id res chain seq x y z
N CYS A 1 -2.10 -13.63 11.20
CA CYS A 1 -1.53 -12.84 10.09
C CYS A 1 -2.57 -11.80 9.74
N ALA A 2 -2.20 -10.51 9.75
CA ALA A 2 -3.15 -9.41 9.56
C ALA A 2 -3.35 -9.06 8.08
N LEU A 3 -2.38 -9.38 7.22
CA LEU A 3 -2.46 -9.12 5.78
C LEU A 3 -1.72 -10.17 4.95
N SER A 4 -2.31 -10.54 3.83
CA SER A 4 -1.78 -11.44 2.82
C SER A 4 -1.83 -10.77 1.45
N CYS A 5 -0.68 -10.65 0.79
CA CYS A 5 -0.61 -10.27 -0.61
C CYS A 5 -0.40 -11.52 -1.47
N GLY A 6 -1.31 -11.78 -2.40
CA GLY A 6 -1.17 -12.91 -3.31
C GLY A 6 -0.17 -12.63 -4.44
N LEU A 7 0.04 -13.63 -5.30
CA LEU A 7 0.95 -13.56 -6.45
C LEU A 7 0.20 -13.55 -7.79
N TRP A 8 0.92 -13.28 -8.88
CA TRP A 8 0.34 -13.16 -10.22
C TRP A 8 0.78 -14.28 -11.14
N LEU A 9 -0.16 -14.85 -11.91
CA LEU A 9 0.12 -15.75 -13.03
C LEU A 9 -0.14 -15.03 -14.37
N ASN A 10 0.41 -15.62 -15.43
CA ASN A 10 0.42 -15.11 -16.80
C ASN A 10 1.25 -13.84 -16.94
N LEU A 11 0.73 -12.68 -16.56
CA LEU A 11 1.47 -11.42 -16.63
C LEU A 11 2.11 -11.15 -15.27
N ALA A 12 3.45 -11.10 -15.22
CA ALA A 12 4.17 -10.74 -14.01
C ALA A 12 3.95 -9.25 -13.69
N ASP A 13 3.94 -8.94 -12.39
CA ASP A 13 3.73 -7.58 -11.89
C ASP A 13 5.07 -6.84 -11.85
N TYR A 14 5.48 -6.36 -13.02
CA TYR A 14 6.73 -5.65 -13.23
C TYR A 14 6.52 -4.15 -13.19
N ASP A 15 7.56 -3.42 -12.80
CA ASP A 15 7.64 -1.99 -13.08
C ASP A 15 7.54 -1.74 -14.60
N ALA A 16 7.05 -0.56 -14.98
CA ALA A 16 6.82 -0.22 -16.38
C ALA A 16 8.07 -0.39 -17.28
N PRO A 17 9.30 0.02 -16.87
CA PRO A 17 10.51 -0.27 -17.63
C PRO A 17 10.76 -1.77 -17.86
N THR A 18 10.69 -2.59 -16.81
CA THR A 18 10.87 -4.04 -16.94
C THR A 18 9.79 -4.67 -17.82
N GLN A 19 8.54 -4.22 -17.71
CA GLN A 19 7.45 -4.64 -18.58
C GLN A 19 7.72 -4.31 -20.05
N ALA A 20 8.23 -3.10 -20.34
CA ALA A 20 8.58 -2.67 -21.69
C ALA A 20 9.72 -3.49 -22.30
N LEU A 21 10.71 -3.89 -21.48
CA LEU A 21 11.84 -4.72 -21.92
C LEU A 21 11.47 -6.20 -22.07
N LYS A 22 10.42 -6.68 -21.40
CA LYS A 22 10.03 -8.10 -21.38
C LYS A 22 8.56 -8.34 -21.75
N PRO A 23 8.06 -7.84 -22.90
CA PRO A 23 6.65 -7.90 -23.24
C PRO A 23 6.14 -9.34 -23.50
N GLY A 24 7.02 -10.26 -23.89
CA GLY A 24 6.67 -11.66 -24.13
C GLY A 24 6.73 -12.55 -22.89
N GLN A 25 7.34 -12.08 -21.80
CA GLN A 25 7.56 -12.93 -20.63
C GLN A 25 6.23 -13.24 -19.95
N ARG A 26 6.07 -14.50 -19.53
CA ARG A 26 4.90 -14.95 -18.77
C ARG A 26 5.33 -15.67 -17.50
N ASN A 27 4.57 -15.48 -16.43
CA ASN A 27 4.70 -16.28 -15.22
C ASN A 27 3.74 -17.48 -15.29
N SER A 28 4.25 -18.62 -15.72
CA SER A 28 3.51 -19.89 -15.74
C SER A 28 3.82 -20.79 -14.54
N ARG A 29 4.76 -20.38 -13.67
CA ARG A 29 5.21 -21.20 -12.56
C ARG A 29 4.35 -20.92 -11.32
N TYR A 30 3.61 -21.94 -10.91
CA TYR A 30 3.01 -21.98 -9.59
C TYR A 30 4.07 -22.41 -8.58
N VAL A 31 4.15 -21.70 -7.46
CA VAL A 31 4.94 -22.12 -6.30
C VAL A 31 3.97 -22.26 -5.14
N ASP A 32 3.94 -23.45 -4.54
CA ASP A 32 3.17 -23.69 -3.32
C ASP A 32 3.95 -23.14 -2.11
N ALA A 33 3.94 -21.82 -1.98
CA ALA A 33 4.65 -21.12 -0.93
C ALA A 33 3.85 -19.95 -0.38
N VAL A 34 3.92 -19.81 0.94
CA VAL A 34 3.46 -18.64 1.69
C VAL A 34 4.62 -18.23 2.59
N LEU A 35 5.13 -17.03 2.38
CA LEU A 35 6.27 -16.49 3.10
C LEU A 35 5.82 -15.33 3.99
N THR A 36 6.23 -15.37 5.25
CA THR A 36 6.10 -14.23 6.15
C THR A 36 7.13 -13.19 5.76
N VAL A 37 6.71 -11.93 5.61
CA VAL A 37 7.62 -10.83 5.33
C VAL A 37 8.33 -10.43 6.63
N PRO A 38 9.67 -10.45 6.69
CA PRO A 38 10.39 -10.14 7.91
C PRO A 38 10.09 -8.75 8.46
N ALA A 39 10.19 -8.58 9.78
CA ALA A 39 10.11 -7.27 10.40
C ALA A 39 11.13 -6.31 9.78
N ARG A 40 10.72 -5.06 9.55
CA ARG A 40 11.50 -3.97 8.91
C ARG A 40 11.85 -4.17 7.44
N ALA A 41 11.48 -5.29 6.82
CA ALA A 41 11.51 -5.42 5.37
C ALA A 41 10.26 -4.76 4.78
N MET A 42 10.42 -3.83 3.84
CA MET A 42 9.31 -3.21 3.13
C MET A 42 8.79 -4.15 2.04
N MET A 43 7.51 -4.04 1.71
CA MET A 43 6.91 -4.75 0.59
C MET A 43 5.90 -3.85 -0.12
N PRO A 44 5.78 -3.93 -1.44
CA PRO A 44 4.58 -3.44 -2.12
C PRO A 44 3.40 -4.36 -1.84
N VAL A 45 2.19 -3.81 -1.86
CA VAL A 45 0.95 -4.58 -1.74
C VAL A 45 0.01 -4.13 -2.85
N SER A 46 -0.36 -5.06 -3.73
CA SER A 46 -1.35 -4.76 -4.76
C SER A 46 -2.75 -4.70 -4.17
N GLY A 47 -3.51 -3.66 -4.50
CA GLY A 47 -4.93 -3.56 -4.13
C GLY A 47 -5.85 -4.61 -4.78
N ILE A 48 -5.37 -5.38 -5.76
CA ILE A 48 -6.21 -6.36 -6.50
C ILE A 48 -6.15 -7.75 -5.87
N ASN A 49 -4.98 -8.19 -5.41
CA ASN A 49 -4.78 -9.53 -4.86
C ASN A 49 -4.34 -9.45 -3.39
N ILE A 50 -5.25 -8.99 -2.55
CA ILE A 50 -5.02 -8.73 -1.13
C ILE A 50 -6.14 -9.36 -0.29
N GLY A 51 -5.76 -9.97 0.82
CA GLY A 51 -6.65 -10.35 1.90
C GLY A 51 -6.15 -9.76 3.21
N PHE A 52 -7.02 -9.21 4.03
CA PHE A 52 -6.63 -8.55 5.28
C PHE A 52 -7.73 -8.66 6.33
N ASP A 53 -7.31 -8.52 7.59
CA ASP A 53 -8.23 -8.41 8.71
C ASP A 53 -8.73 -6.96 8.81
N ARG A 54 -10.02 -6.76 8.55
CA ARG A 54 -10.66 -5.44 8.53
C ARG A 54 -10.57 -4.73 9.87
N GLU A 55 -10.69 -5.46 10.97
CA GLU A 55 -10.71 -4.88 12.32
C GLU A 55 -9.31 -4.49 12.79
N VAL A 56 -8.29 -5.16 12.24
CA VAL A 56 -6.91 -4.98 12.69
C VAL A 56 -6.15 -3.98 11.80
N VAL A 57 -6.29 -4.04 10.47
CA VAL A 57 -5.46 -3.22 9.55
C VAL A 57 -6.26 -2.43 8.52
N GLY A 58 -7.59 -2.55 8.51
CA GLY A 58 -8.46 -1.79 7.62
C GLY A 58 -8.24 -0.26 7.62
N PRO A 59 -8.03 0.41 8.78
CA PRO A 59 -7.72 1.83 8.80
C PRO A 59 -6.44 2.23 8.07
N VAL A 60 -5.52 1.29 7.83
CA VAL A 60 -4.22 1.52 7.17
C VAL A 60 -4.32 1.41 5.65
N LEU A 61 -5.41 0.83 5.11
CA LEU A 61 -5.61 0.68 3.67
C LEU A 61 -6.06 1.99 3.03
N LEU A 62 -5.07 2.81 2.68
CA LEU A 62 -5.23 4.22 2.37
C LEU A 62 -4.82 4.53 0.93
N PRO A 63 -5.76 4.80 0.00
CA PRO A 63 -5.43 5.34 -1.30
C PRO A 63 -5.10 6.84 -1.18
N ALA A 64 -3.88 7.16 -0.77
CA ALA A 64 -3.50 8.53 -0.41
C ALA A 64 -2.68 9.26 -1.50
N LEU A 65 -2.24 8.56 -2.55
CA LEU A 65 -1.40 9.15 -3.60
C LEU A 65 -2.23 9.55 -4.83
N ARG A 66 -2.26 10.86 -5.08
CA ARG A 66 -2.77 11.59 -6.25
C ARG A 66 -3.85 10.87 -7.09
N LEU A 67 -5.11 11.25 -6.87
CA LEU A 67 -6.18 11.14 -7.86
C LEU A 67 -6.16 12.36 -8.80
N ALA A 68 -5.58 12.27 -10.00
CA ALA A 68 -5.72 13.38 -10.95
C ALA A 68 -7.12 13.35 -11.59
N ARG A 69 -7.91 14.40 -11.35
CA ARG A 69 -9.33 14.60 -11.71
C ARG A 69 -10.26 13.54 -11.15
N GLU A 70 -11.17 13.93 -10.24
CA GLU A 70 -12.45 13.25 -9.92
C GLU A 70 -12.49 11.73 -10.24
N GLY A 71 -11.53 10.96 -9.71
CA GLY A 71 -11.47 9.50 -9.87
C GLY A 71 -10.89 8.90 -11.16
N LYS A 72 -10.08 9.61 -11.98
CA LYS A 72 -9.61 9.08 -13.28
C LYS A 72 -8.10 8.85 -13.43
N PHE A 73 -7.29 9.10 -12.41
CA PHE A 73 -5.85 8.89 -12.52
C PHE A 73 -5.26 8.48 -11.19
N ARG A 74 -4.79 7.23 -11.09
CA ARG A 74 -4.04 6.71 -9.94
C ARG A 74 -2.60 6.51 -10.37
N TRP A 75 -1.64 6.83 -9.50
CA TRP A 75 -0.29 6.31 -9.66
C TRP A 75 -0.28 4.85 -9.22
N GLU A 76 -0.95 3.98 -9.98
CA GLU A 76 -1.33 2.61 -9.58
C GLU A 76 -0.19 1.87 -8.88
N THR A 77 0.96 1.75 -9.54
CA THR A 77 2.11 1.01 -8.99
C THR A 77 2.73 1.71 -7.78
N VAL A 78 2.84 3.03 -7.82
CA VAL A 78 3.45 3.83 -6.73
C VAL A 78 2.55 3.82 -5.50
N GLU A 79 1.23 3.83 -5.69
CA GLU A 79 0.24 3.72 -4.64
C GLU A 79 0.27 2.33 -3.99
N ASP A 80 0.41 1.26 -4.77
CA ASP A 80 0.60 -0.10 -4.23
C ASP A 80 1.87 -0.20 -3.37
N ILE A 81 2.96 0.49 -3.76
CA ILE A 81 4.17 0.55 -2.94
C ILE A 81 3.93 1.37 -1.66
N TRP A 82 3.34 2.56 -1.78
CA TRP A 82 3.03 3.43 -0.64
C TRP A 82 2.12 2.75 0.39
N CYS A 83 1.05 2.12 -0.07
CA CYS A 83 0.11 1.39 0.76
C CYS A 83 0.82 0.22 1.46
N GLY A 84 1.61 -0.55 0.70
CA GLY A 84 2.40 -1.65 1.25
C GLY A 84 3.36 -1.20 2.35
N MET A 85 4.05 -0.06 2.16
CA MET A 85 4.92 0.51 3.18
C MET A 85 4.15 0.99 4.42
N CYS A 86 3.04 1.72 4.24
CA CYS A 86 2.15 2.15 5.33
C CYS A 86 1.72 0.96 6.20
N ILE A 87 1.17 -0.07 5.55
CA ILE A 87 0.71 -1.29 6.22
C ILE A 87 1.87 -1.94 6.97
N LYS A 88 3.04 -2.03 6.34
CA LYS A 88 4.16 -2.77 6.91
C LYS A 88 4.71 -2.11 8.15
N VAL A 89 4.88 -0.78 8.17
CA VAL A 89 5.35 -0.07 9.37
C VAL A 89 4.35 -0.18 10.52
N VAL A 90 3.04 -0.13 10.23
CA VAL A 90 1.99 -0.29 11.26
C VAL A 90 1.97 -1.72 11.78
N CYS A 91 1.99 -2.71 10.90
CA CYS A 91 1.99 -4.11 11.30
C CYS A 91 3.23 -4.45 12.13
N ASP A 92 4.41 -3.97 11.75
CA ASP A 92 5.64 -4.21 12.51
C ASP A 92 5.58 -3.62 13.92
N HIS A 93 5.03 -2.42 14.05
CA HIS A 93 4.86 -1.76 15.34
C HIS A 93 3.87 -2.47 16.25
N LEU A 94 2.75 -2.93 15.68
CA LEU A 94 1.71 -3.66 16.41
C LEU A 94 2.03 -5.16 16.61
N GLY A 95 3.19 -5.64 16.15
CA GLY A 95 3.58 -7.05 16.26
C GLY A 95 2.75 -8.00 15.38
N LEU A 96 2.19 -7.49 14.28
CA LEU A 96 1.30 -8.21 13.38
C LEU A 96 2.06 -8.78 12.18
N GLY A 97 1.86 -10.07 11.91
CA GLY A 97 2.49 -10.73 10.77
C GLY A 97 1.83 -10.38 9.44
N VAL A 98 2.65 -10.05 8.43
CA VAL A 98 2.27 -9.88 7.02
C VAL A 98 2.86 -11.01 6.18
N LYS A 99 2.12 -11.52 5.21
CA LYS A 99 2.59 -12.61 4.33
C LYS A 99 2.41 -12.31 2.84
N SER A 100 3.19 -12.98 2.01
CA SER A 100 3.05 -13.00 0.56
C SER A 100 3.11 -14.43 0.03
N GLY A 101 2.40 -14.72 -1.05
CA GLY A 101 2.38 -16.05 -1.65
C GLY A 101 1.03 -16.40 -2.25
N LEU A 102 0.45 -17.50 -1.82
CA LEU A 102 -0.91 -17.88 -2.22
C LEU A 102 -1.97 -16.88 -1.69
N PRO A 103 -3.05 -16.61 -2.45
CA PRO A 103 -3.41 -17.23 -3.73
C PRO A 103 -2.78 -16.54 -4.95
N TYR A 104 -2.80 -17.24 -6.09
CA TYR A 104 -2.45 -16.65 -7.38
C TYR A 104 -3.68 -16.12 -8.11
N VAL A 105 -3.55 -14.96 -8.75
CA VAL A 105 -4.55 -14.41 -9.66
C VAL A 105 -4.03 -14.44 -11.10
N TRP A 106 -4.86 -14.92 -12.02
CA TRP A 106 -4.54 -14.95 -13.45
C TRP A 106 -4.83 -13.59 -14.09
N ARG A 107 -3.78 -12.87 -14.49
CA ARG A 107 -3.91 -11.54 -15.08
C ARG A 107 -4.04 -11.65 -16.61
N LYS A 108 -5.13 -11.11 -17.19
CA LYS A 108 -5.39 -11.13 -18.64
C LYS A 108 -4.95 -9.85 -19.33
N ASP A 109 -5.13 -8.71 -18.66
CA ASP A 109 -4.90 -7.40 -19.23
C ASP A 109 -3.60 -6.77 -18.74
N ARG A 110 -2.96 -6.05 -19.66
CA ARG A 110 -1.83 -5.17 -19.38
C ARG A 110 -2.09 -3.80 -20.00
N GLY A 111 -1.76 -2.75 -19.26
CA GLY A 111 -1.70 -1.40 -19.80
C GLY A 111 -0.52 -1.24 -20.77
N ASP A 112 -0.51 -0.14 -21.51
CA ASP A 112 0.65 0.28 -22.29
C ASP A 112 1.78 0.71 -21.35
N ALA A 113 2.93 0.04 -21.43
CA ALA A 113 4.03 0.26 -20.50
C ALA A 113 4.63 1.68 -20.61
N ILE A 114 4.67 2.26 -21.81
CA ILE A 114 5.23 3.60 -22.03
C ILE A 114 4.25 4.65 -21.50
N GLU A 115 2.95 4.46 -21.74
CA GLU A 115 1.91 5.32 -21.20
C GLU A 115 1.90 5.25 -19.66
N SER A 116 1.93 4.06 -19.07
CA SER A 116 2.03 3.88 -17.61
C SER A 116 3.27 4.56 -17.04
N LEU A 117 4.45 4.39 -17.67
CA LEU A 117 5.68 5.04 -17.22
C LEU A 117 5.55 6.57 -17.23
N LYS A 118 5.01 7.15 -18.31
CA LYS A 118 4.80 8.61 -18.39
C LYS A 118 3.85 9.12 -17.30
N LYS A 119 2.85 8.31 -16.94
CA LYS A 119 1.86 8.64 -15.90
C LYS A 119 2.48 8.60 -14.50
N GLU A 120 3.35 7.63 -14.24
CA GLU A 120 3.92 7.36 -12.93
C GLU A 120 5.29 8.01 -12.69
N TRP A 121 5.95 8.54 -13.73
CA TRP A 121 7.34 9.03 -13.67
C TRP A 121 7.63 9.99 -12.53
N GLU A 122 6.74 10.94 -12.28
CA GLU A 122 6.90 11.88 -11.16
C GLU A 122 6.78 11.17 -9.81
N GLY A 123 5.88 10.21 -9.66
CA GLY A 123 5.77 9.37 -8.47
C GLY A 123 7.02 8.51 -8.25
N VAL A 124 7.59 7.95 -9.33
CA VAL A 124 8.83 7.15 -9.28
C VAL A 124 9.99 7.98 -8.74
N LYS A 125 10.17 9.23 -9.19
CA LYS A 125 11.22 10.12 -8.66
C LYS A 125 11.07 10.38 -7.17
N LEU A 126 9.83 10.56 -6.70
CA LEU A 126 9.56 10.82 -5.29
C LEU A 126 9.88 9.61 -4.39
N MET A 127 10.07 8.41 -4.95
CA MET A 127 10.43 7.22 -4.16
C MET A 127 11.80 7.31 -3.49
N GLU A 128 12.71 8.14 -4.03
CA GLU A 128 14.00 8.44 -3.40
C GLU A 128 13.83 9.08 -2.02
N GLU A 129 12.72 9.78 -1.78
CA GLU A 129 12.40 10.41 -0.50
C GLU A 129 11.46 9.53 0.35
N VAL A 130 10.52 8.84 -0.29
CA VAL A 130 9.51 7.99 0.37
C VAL A 130 10.13 6.75 1.01
N VAL A 131 11.05 6.06 0.32
CA VAL A 131 11.63 4.81 0.83
C VAL A 131 12.45 5.05 2.11
N PRO A 132 13.39 6.01 2.17
CA PRO A 132 14.13 6.30 3.39
C PRO A 132 13.22 6.79 4.53
N PHE A 133 12.16 7.55 4.21
CA PHE A 133 11.16 7.96 5.18
C PHE A 133 10.56 6.75 5.90
N PHE A 134 9.98 5.80 5.16
CA PHE A 134 9.32 4.63 5.77
C PHE A 134 10.30 3.70 6.50
N GLN A 135 11.54 3.58 6.03
CA GLN A 135 12.59 2.84 6.76
C GLN A 135 12.90 3.45 8.13
N SER A 136 12.72 4.76 8.28
CA SER A 136 13.03 5.51 9.51
C SER A 136 11.81 5.77 10.40
N VAL A 137 10.56 5.59 9.93
CA VAL A 137 9.34 5.83 10.73
C VAL A 137 9.35 4.95 11.98
N ARG A 138 9.07 5.55 13.13
CA ARG A 138 8.85 4.87 14.41
C ARG A 138 7.63 5.50 15.06
N PHE A 139 6.72 4.67 15.56
CA PHE A 139 5.55 5.14 16.28
C PHE A 139 5.81 5.17 17.78
N SER A 140 5.04 5.96 18.50
CA SER A 140 5.08 5.99 19.95
C SER A 140 4.60 4.66 20.55
N GLN A 141 5.05 4.34 21.77
CA GLN A 141 4.53 3.17 22.49
C GLN A 141 3.04 3.31 22.85
N THR A 142 2.50 4.54 22.81
CA THR A 142 1.09 4.83 23.05
C THR A 142 0.21 4.60 21.83
N ALA A 143 0.77 4.52 20.62
CA ALA A 143 0.04 4.10 19.43
C ALA A 143 -0.17 2.58 19.45
N VAL A 144 -1.30 2.16 20.00
CA VAL A 144 -1.63 0.73 20.19
C VAL A 144 -2.72 0.23 19.23
N THR A 145 -3.32 1.12 18.44
CA THR A 145 -4.27 0.78 17.38
C THR A 145 -3.76 1.19 16.00
N ALA A 146 -4.33 0.60 14.95
CA ALA A 146 -4.00 0.98 13.58
C ALA A 146 -4.34 2.46 13.30
N GLU A 147 -5.44 2.95 13.86
CA GLU A 147 -5.85 4.35 13.75
C GLU A 147 -4.85 5.29 14.40
N ASP A 148 -4.36 4.97 15.59
CA ASP A 148 -3.33 5.78 16.27
C ASP A 148 -2.05 5.84 15.44
N CYS A 149 -1.61 4.69 14.93
CA CYS A 149 -0.43 4.62 14.07
C CYS A 149 -0.61 5.45 12.80
N VAL A 150 -1.78 5.39 12.14
CA VAL A 150 -2.05 6.19 10.93
C VAL A 150 -2.06 7.68 11.22
N VAL A 151 -2.61 8.12 12.35
CA VAL A 151 -2.61 9.54 12.75
C VAL A 151 -1.19 10.04 13.01
N GLU A 152 -0.37 9.27 13.74
CA GLU A 152 1.05 9.59 13.95
C GLU A 152 1.82 9.59 12.62
N MET A 153 1.56 8.60 11.76
CA MET A 153 2.18 8.52 10.43
C MET A 153 1.83 9.74 9.58
N ALA A 154 0.57 10.17 9.58
CA ALA A 154 0.11 11.34 8.84
C ALA A 154 0.82 12.61 9.31
N ALA A 155 0.99 12.79 10.62
CA ALA A 155 1.77 13.90 11.17
C ALA A 155 3.23 13.88 10.67
N ALA A 156 3.88 12.71 10.73
CA ALA A 156 5.24 12.53 10.25
C ALA A 156 5.38 12.75 8.73
N VAL A 157 4.42 12.27 7.92
CA VAL A 157 4.38 12.52 6.47
C VAL A 157 4.26 14.02 6.19
N LYS A 158 3.35 14.73 6.88
CA LYS A 158 3.15 16.16 6.69
C LYS A 158 4.41 16.97 7.04
N GLU A 159 5.05 16.63 8.16
CA GLU A 159 6.25 17.33 8.63
C GLU A 159 7.47 17.06 7.73
N ARG A 160 7.73 15.79 7.41
CA ARG A 160 9.00 15.38 6.78
C ARG A 160 8.94 15.34 5.26
N LEU A 161 7.80 14.97 4.68
CA LEU A 161 7.63 14.87 3.23
C LEU A 161 6.83 16.04 2.65
N GLY A 162 6.04 16.75 3.46
CA GLY A 162 5.20 17.86 2.99
C GLY A 162 5.97 19.01 2.34
N ALA A 163 7.23 19.23 2.74
CA ALA A 163 8.12 20.23 2.14
C ALA A 163 8.75 19.77 0.81
N VAL A 164 8.80 18.44 0.55
CA VAL A 164 9.35 17.85 -0.67
C VAL A 164 8.38 18.02 -1.83
N ASP A 165 7.13 17.61 -1.65
CA ASP A 165 6.07 17.78 -2.64
C ASP A 165 4.71 17.97 -1.96
N PRO A 166 3.88 18.94 -2.40
CA PRO A 166 2.54 19.17 -1.86
C PRO A 166 1.61 17.94 -1.88
N VAL A 167 1.89 16.93 -2.69
CA VAL A 167 1.16 15.65 -2.70
C VAL A 167 1.20 14.96 -1.35
N PHE A 168 2.32 15.07 -0.60
CA PHE A 168 2.45 14.43 0.70
C PHE A 168 1.69 15.16 1.79
N ALA A 169 1.64 16.50 1.74
CA ALA A 169 0.79 17.27 2.64
C ALA A 169 -0.70 16.90 2.45
N ARG A 170 -1.14 16.76 1.19
CA ARG A 170 -2.50 16.28 0.87
C ARG A 170 -2.72 14.83 1.28
N ALA A 171 -1.73 13.95 1.07
CA ALA A 171 -1.80 12.56 1.49
C ALA A 171 -1.98 12.46 3.01
N ALA A 172 -1.21 13.20 3.79
CA ALA A 172 -1.35 13.26 5.24
C ALA A 172 -2.75 13.70 5.69
N GLU A 173 -3.32 14.72 5.05
CA GLU A 173 -4.69 15.16 5.33
C GLU A 173 -5.73 14.09 4.99
N ALA A 174 -5.57 13.42 3.84
CA ALA A 174 -6.43 12.31 3.44
C ALA A 174 -6.32 11.11 4.40
N MET A 175 -5.14 10.83 4.94
CA MET A 175 -4.94 9.76 5.94
C MET A 175 -5.73 10.02 7.22
N VAL A 176 -5.68 11.25 7.73
CA VAL A 176 -6.46 11.63 8.91
C VAL A 176 -7.97 11.54 8.64
N GLU A 177 -8.42 12.01 7.48
CA GLU A 177 -9.83 11.97 7.12
C GLU A 177 -10.34 10.54 6.92
N TRP A 178 -9.54 9.67 6.31
CA TRP A 178 -9.87 8.26 6.16
C TRP A 178 -10.08 7.58 7.51
N VAL A 179 -9.22 7.82 8.50
CA VAL A 179 -9.40 7.27 9.86
C VAL A 179 -10.73 7.71 10.46
N LYS A 180 -11.12 8.98 10.28
CA LYS A 180 -12.43 9.47 10.76
C LYS A 180 -13.59 8.76 10.07
N LEU A 181 -13.53 8.65 8.73
CA LEU A 181 -14.55 7.95 7.94
C LEU A 181 -14.65 6.48 8.33
N TRP A 182 -13.51 5.81 8.52
CA TRP A 182 -13.44 4.41 8.92
C TRP A 182 -14.11 4.18 10.27
N LYS A 183 -13.80 5.01 11.27
CA LYS A 183 -14.46 4.97 12.59
C LYS A 183 -15.97 5.20 12.49
N ALA A 184 -16.39 6.19 11.68
CA ALA A 184 -17.81 6.53 11.49
C ALA A 184 -18.62 5.42 10.80
N VAL A 185 -17.99 4.63 9.91
CA VAL A 185 -18.62 3.46 9.27
C VAL A 185 -18.59 2.25 10.20
N GLY A 186 -17.47 1.99 10.87
CA GLY A 186 -17.32 0.85 11.78
C GLY A 186 -18.33 0.86 12.92
N THR A 187 -18.57 2.02 13.52
CA THR A 187 -19.56 2.24 14.60
C THR A 187 -21.02 1.97 14.18
N LYS A 188 -21.35 2.02 12.89
CA LYS A 188 -22.71 1.77 12.38
C LYS A 188 -22.98 0.29 12.06
N SER A 189 -21.95 -0.55 12.05
CA SER A 189 -22.00 -1.90 11.47
C SER A 189 -22.20 -3.06 12.44
N SER A 190 -22.41 -2.81 13.74
CA SER A 190 -22.54 -3.89 14.74
C SER A 190 -23.97 -4.01 15.29
N PRO A 191 -24.83 -4.91 14.78
CA PRO A 191 -25.85 -5.53 15.62
C PRO A 191 -25.15 -6.51 16.59
N PRO A 192 -25.71 -6.76 17.79
CA PRO A 192 -25.17 -7.74 18.70
C PRO A 192 -25.22 -9.13 18.03
N ILE A 193 -24.11 -9.87 18.11
CA ILE A 193 -24.12 -11.29 17.79
C ILE A 193 -25.00 -11.96 18.85
N ALA A 194 -26.13 -12.52 18.40
CA ALA A 194 -27.00 -13.38 19.20
C ALA A 194 -26.48 -14.83 19.17
#